data_AF-A0A967WWB6-F1
#
_entry.id   AF-A0A967WWB6-F1
#
_cell.length_a   1.000
_cell.length_b   1.000
_cell.length_c   1.000
_cell.angle_alpha   90.00
_cell.angle_beta   90.00
_cell.angle_gamma   90.00
#
_symmetry.space_group_name_H-M   'P 1'
#
loop_
_entity.id
_entity.type
_entity.pdbx_description
1 polymer ?
#
loop_
_entity_poly.entity_id
_entity_poly.type
_entity_poly.pdbx_seq_one_letter_code
_entity_poly.pdbx_strand_id
1 'polypeptide(L)' 'MLFGHIGVGLAAKPAAPRTPLGALLFAATAIDTLSGVFMIAGIEGVDPTTGASSIYWSHGLVMSIVWSLA' A
#
# COMPACT_ATOMS: atom_id res chain seq x y z
N MET A 1 -4.51 4.06 -3.58
CA MET A 1 -5.45 5.22 -3.55
C MET A 1 -5.08 6.14 -2.39
N LEU A 2 -4.45 7.28 -2.66
CA LEU A 2 -3.77 8.08 -1.62
C LEU A 2 -4.68 8.49 -0.44
N PHE A 3 -5.82 9.12 -0.69
CA PHE A 3 -6.69 9.62 0.38
C PHE A 3 -7.35 8.51 1.22
N GLY A 4 -7.61 7.34 0.61
CA GLY A 4 -8.09 6.17 1.33
C GLY A 4 -7.07 5.69 2.36
N HIS A 5 -5.81 5.58 1.95
CA HIS A 5 -4.71 5.19 2.84
C HIS A 5 -4.47 6.22 3.96
N ILE A 6 -4.51 7.51 3.64
CA ILE A 6 -4.43 8.57 4.67
C ILE A 6 -5.60 8.45 5.66
N GLY A 7 -6.82 8.23 5.19
CA GLY A 7 -7.99 8.01 6.04
C GLY A 7 -7.82 6.83 6.99
N VAL A 8 -7.29 5.69 6.50
CA VAL A 8 -6.99 4.51 7.33
C VAL A 8 -5.92 4.84 8.38
N GLY A 9 -4.84 5.51 8.02
CA GLY A 9 -3.78 5.88 8.96
C GLY A 9 -4.26 6.82 10.08
N LEU A 10 -5.17 7.76 9.75
CA LEU A 10 -5.84 8.60 10.75
C LEU A 10 -6.78 7.78 11.64
N ALA A 11 -7.60 6.91 11.04
CA ALA A 11 -8.55 6.05 11.76
C ALA A 11 -7.87 5.01 12.66
N ALA A 12 -6.61 4.65 12.38
CA ALA A 12 -5.83 3.73 13.19
C ALA A 12 -5.31 4.36 14.50
N LYS A 13 -5.24 5.70 14.60
CA LYS A 13 -4.63 6.37 15.77
C LYS A 13 -5.30 6.04 17.11
N PRO A 14 -6.64 5.94 17.22
CA PRO A 14 -7.30 5.49 18.44
C PRO A 14 -6.96 4.03 18.82
N ALA A 15 -6.73 3.16 17.83
CA ALA A 15 -6.35 1.76 18.06
C ALA A 15 -4.87 1.60 18.47
N ALA A 16 -4.01 2.52 18.03
CA ALA A 16 -2.57 2.54 18.31
C ALA A 16 -2.13 3.90 18.89
N PRO A 17 -2.59 4.30 20.09
CA PRO A 17 -2.39 5.64 20.63
C PRO A 17 -0.91 5.96 20.91
N ARG A 18 -0.09 4.94 21.22
CA ARG A 18 1.35 5.08 21.48
C ARG A 18 2.19 5.17 20.20
N THR A 19 1.65 4.77 19.06
CA THR A 19 2.37 4.81 17.79
C THR A 19 2.36 6.23 17.22
N PRO A 20 3.50 6.78 16.76
CA PRO A 20 3.54 8.10 16.13
C PRO A 20 2.58 8.15 14.93
N LEU A 21 1.86 9.27 14.77
CA LEU A 21 0.90 9.39 13.66
C LEU A 21 1.58 9.26 12.29
N GLY A 22 2.77 9.83 12.15
CA GLY A 22 3.56 9.71 10.92
C GLY A 22 3.89 8.26 10.56
N ALA A 23 4.11 7.38 11.56
CA ALA A 23 4.35 5.97 11.32
C ALA A 23 3.08 5.25 10.83
N LEU A 24 1.90 5.60 11.36
CA LEU A 24 0.62 5.06 10.91
C LEU A 24 0.28 5.48 9.48
N LEU A 25 0.52 6.75 9.15
CA LEU A 25 0.33 7.28 7.79
C LEU A 25 1.31 6.62 6.80
N PHE A 26 2.58 6.54 7.18
CA PHE A 26 3.60 5.88 6.36
C PHE A 26 3.25 4.41 6.12
N ALA A 27 2.90 3.67 7.18
CA ALA A 27 2.51 2.26 7.07
C ALA A 27 1.30 2.07 6.14
N ALA A 28 0.29 2.95 6.22
CA ALA A 28 -0.88 2.89 5.35
C ALA A 28 -0.54 3.12 3.87
N THR A 29 0.49 3.92 3.57
CA THR A 29 0.94 4.19 2.19
C THR A 29 2.09 3.30 1.71
N ALA A 30 2.73 2.54 2.61
CA ALA A 30 3.91 1.73 2.29
C ALA A 30 3.61 0.71 1.18
N ILE A 31 2.38 0.22 1.12
CA ILE A 31 1.94 -0.70 0.07
C ILE A 31 1.85 -0.04 -1.32
N ASP A 32 1.60 1.27 -1.42
CA ASP A 32 1.69 2.01 -2.69
C ASP A 32 3.15 2.07 -3.16
N THR A 33 4.10 2.32 -2.24
CA THR A 33 5.53 2.33 -2.57
C THR A 33 6.00 0.97 -3.03
N LEU A 34 5.62 -0.10 -2.34
CA LEU A 34 6.01 -1.47 -2.70
C LEU A 34 5.46 -1.87 -4.08
N SER A 35 4.20 -1.54 -4.35
CA SER A 35 3.59 -1.76 -5.67
C SER A 35 4.33 -1.00 -6.77
N GLY A 36 4.74 0.25 -6.52
CA GLY A 36 5.59 1.01 -7.45
C GLY A 36 6.94 0.35 -7.70
N VAL A 37 7.60 -0.18 -6.67
CA VAL A 37 8.86 -0.92 -6.80
C VAL A 37 8.68 -2.17 -7.66
N PHE A 38 7.62 -2.96 -7.45
CA PHE A 38 7.33 -4.14 -8.26
C PHE A 38 7.01 -3.81 -9.71
N MET A 39 6.33 -2.68 -9.95
CA MET A 39 6.07 -2.20 -11.30
C MET A 39 7.37 -1.83 -12.03
N ILE A 40 8.29 -1.12 -11.37
CA ILE A 40 9.61 -0.80 -11.93
C ILE A 40 10.46 -2.06 -12.14
N ALA A 41 10.36 -3.03 -11.22
CA ALA A 41 11.06 -4.31 -11.33
C ALA A 41 10.48 -5.23 -12.41
N GLY A 42 9.38 -4.85 -13.08
CA GLY A 42 8.70 -5.65 -14.10
C GLY A 42 7.97 -6.89 -13.54
N ILE A 43 7.73 -6.93 -12.23
CA ILE A 43 6.97 -7.99 -11.57
C ILE A 43 5.46 -7.80 -11.81
N GLU A 44 5.02 -6.55 -11.84
CA GLU A 44 3.64 -6.22 -12.21
C GLU A 44 3.45 -6.21 -13.72
N GLY A 45 2.38 -6.85 -14.19
CA GLY A 45 1.98 -6.75 -15.59
C GLY A 45 1.46 -5.36 -15.90
N VAL A 46 2.12 -4.65 -16.82
CA VAL A 46 1.65 -3.38 -17.37
C VAL A 46 1.22 -3.61 -18.81
N ASP A 47 -0.02 -3.29 -19.12
CA ASP A 47 -0.52 -3.31 -20.49
C ASP A 47 0.18 -2.19 -21.29
N PRO A 48 0.95 -2.52 -22.34
CA PRO A 48 1.71 -1.53 -23.10
C PRO A 48 0.83 -0.62 -23.97
N THR A 49 -0.44 -0.97 -24.20
CA THR A 49 -1.38 -0.21 -25.01
C THR A 49 -2.19 0.79 -24.17
N THR A 50 -2.57 0.41 -22.96
CA THR A 50 -3.40 1.24 -22.06
C THR A 50 -2.61 1.87 -20.92
N GLY A 51 -1.40 1.36 -20.63
CA GLY A 51 -0.63 1.71 -19.44
C GLY A 51 -1.22 1.19 -18.14
N ALA A 52 -2.28 0.37 -18.20
CA ALA A 52 -2.93 -0.17 -17.02
C ALA A 52 -2.05 -1.24 -16.36
N SER A 53 -1.85 -1.14 -15.06
CA SER A 53 -1.10 -2.14 -14.28
C SER A 53 -2.04 -3.08 -13.53
N SER A 54 -1.73 -4.38 -13.57
CA SER A 54 -2.47 -5.42 -12.85
C SER A 54 -1.88 -5.67 -11.46
N ILE A 55 -2.04 -4.68 -10.57
CA ILE A 55 -1.45 -4.72 -9.21
C ILE A 55 -2.27 -5.49 -8.16
N TYR A 56 -3.31 -6.21 -8.59
CA TYR A 56 -4.29 -6.83 -7.68
C TYR A 56 -3.66 -7.82 -6.70
N TRP A 57 -2.62 -8.52 -7.15
CA TRP A 57 -1.93 -9.46 -6.29
C TRP A 57 -1.11 -8.71 -5.26
N SER A 58 -0.07 -7.96 -5.65
CA SER A 58 0.86 -7.34 -4.69
C SER A 58 0.28 -6.24 -3.81
N HIS A 59 -0.77 -5.55 -4.27
CA HIS A 59 -1.31 -4.34 -3.64
C HIS A 59 -2.71 -4.56 -3.02
N GLY A 60 -3.32 -5.73 -3.22
CA GLY A 60 -4.63 -6.05 -2.65
C GLY A 60 -4.61 -6.19 -1.13
N LEU A 61 -5.79 -6.13 -0.50
CA LEU A 61 -5.97 -6.25 0.96
C LEU A 61 -5.29 -7.49 1.55
N VAL A 62 -5.41 -8.63 0.86
CA VAL A 62 -4.79 -9.90 1.28
C VAL A 62 -3.28 -9.75 1.37
N MET A 63 -2.64 -9.17 0.35
CA MET A 63 -1.19 -8.94 0.40
C MET A 63 -0.81 -7.85 1.39
N SER A 64 -1.65 -6.84 1.63
CA SER A 64 -1.41 -5.86 2.72
C SER A 64 -1.25 -6.55 4.08
N ILE A 65 -2.05 -7.59 4.33
CA ILE A 65 -1.93 -8.41 5.55
C ILE A 65 -0.62 -9.21 5.53
N VAL A 66 -0.28 -9.86 4.42
CA VAL A 66 0.97 -10.63 4.28
C VAL A 66 2.19 -9.75 4.55
N TRP A 67 2.25 -8.56 3.94
CA TRP A 67 3.35 -7.62 4.17
C TRP A 67 3.43 -7.10 5.60
N SER A 68 2.29 -7.02 6.30
CA SER A 68 2.27 -6.60 7.71
C SER A 68 2.80 -7.67 8.67
N LEU A 69 2.90 -8.93 8.21
CA LEU A 69 3.39 -10.06 8.99
C LEU A 69 4.87 -10.40 8.72
N ALA A 70 5.46 -9.84 7.66
CA ALA A 70 6.85 -10.02 7.26
C ALA A 70 7.76 -8.98 7.93
#